data_AF-A0A7V6HSN9-F1
#
_entry.id   AF-A0A7V6HSN9-F1
#
_cell.length_a   1.000
_cell.length_b   1.000
_cell.length_c   1.000
_cell.angle_alpha   90.00
_cell.angle_beta   90.00
_cell.angle_gamma   90.00
#
_symmetry.space_group_name_H-M   'P 1'
#
loop_
_entity.id
_entity.type
_entity.pdbx_description
1 polymer ?
#
loop_
_entity_poly.entity_id
_entity_poly.type
_entity_poly.pdbx_seq_one_letter_code
_entity_poly.pdbx_strand_id
1 'polypeptide(L)' 'MNIDQIILPSTVKEIDKEAFMYCQISEINLSNGLEAIDDSAFAYCDKLKSLLLPDSVSMLGTKVFLQLVQI' A
#
# COMPACT_ATOMS: atom_id res chain seq x y z
N MET A 1 6.16 11.42 -16.41
CA MET A 1 4.74 11.19 -16.03
C MET A 1 4.74 11.06 -14.52
N ASN A 2 4.10 11.98 -13.81
CA ASN A 2 4.06 11.97 -12.35
C ASN A 2 2.75 11.26 -11.97
N ILE A 3 2.84 10.01 -11.52
CA ILE A 3 1.67 9.30 -10.98
C ILE A 3 1.57 9.71 -9.52
N ASP A 4 0.69 10.66 -9.24
CA ASP A 4 0.49 11.17 -7.88
C ASP A 4 -0.49 10.30 -7.08
N GLN A 5 -1.36 9.55 -7.76
CA GLN A 5 -2.42 8.74 -7.15
C GLN A 5 -2.57 7.37 -7.83
N ILE A 6 -2.80 6.33 -7.02
CA ILE A 6 -3.19 4.99 -7.48
C ILE A 6 -4.57 4.64 -6.91
N ILE A 7 -5.43 4.09 -7.76
CA ILE A 7 -6.74 3.56 -7.37
C ILE A 7 -6.72 2.06 -7.68
N LEU A 8 -6.79 1.22 -6.65
CA LEU A 8 -6.86 -0.22 -6.85
C LEU A 8 -8.28 -0.65 -7.23
N PRO A 9 -8.46 -1.53 -8.23
CA PRO A 9 -9.75 -2.13 -8.50
C PRO A 9 -10.32 -2.85 -7.28
N SER A 10 -11.65 -2.86 -7.13
CA SER A 10 -12.32 -3.56 -6.02
C SER A 10 -12.09 -5.08 -6.01
N THR A 11 -11.60 -5.64 -7.11
CA THR A 11 -11.29 -7.06 -7.27
C THR A 11 -9.92 -7.45 -6.72
N VAL A 12 -9.06 -6.48 -6.36
CA VAL A 12 -7.74 -6.77 -5.78
C VAL A 12 -7.93 -7.36 -4.38
N LYS A 13 -7.34 -8.54 -4.16
CA LYS A 13 -7.38 -9.30 -2.91
C LYS A 13 -6.06 -9.28 -2.16
N GLU A 14 -4.97 -9.11 -2.89
CA GLU A 14 -3.62 -9.21 -2.34
C GLU A 14 -2.72 -8.16 -3.00
N ILE A 15 -1.78 -7.62 -2.22
CA ILE A 15 -0.67 -6.82 -2.69
C ILE A 15 0.60 -7.60 -2.39
N ASP A 16 1.26 -8.05 -3.44
CA ASP A 16 2.44 -8.89 -3.36
C ASP A 16 3.65 -8.17 -2.75
N LYS A 17 4.64 -8.98 -2.38
CA LYS A 17 5.93 -8.53 -1.87
C LYS A 17 6.53 -7.46 -2.78
N GLU A 18 6.92 -6.34 -2.17
CA GLU A 18 7.60 -5.21 -2.81
C GLU A 18 6.81 -4.54 -3.97
N ALA A 19 5.51 -4.82 -4.14
CA ALA A 19 4.72 -4.36 -5.30
C ALA A 19 4.75 -2.83 -5.54
N PHE A 20 4.80 -2.03 -4.48
CA PHE A 20 4.94 -0.58 -4.53
C PHE A 20 6.24 -0.09 -3.89
N MET A 21 7.24 -0.94 -3.69
CA MET A 21 8.50 -0.53 -3.08
C MET A 21 9.14 0.62 -3.86
N TYR A 22 9.60 1.67 -3.17
CA TYR A 22 10.16 2.90 -3.75
C TYR A 22 9.20 3.73 -4.62
N CYS A 23 7.89 3.43 -4.64
CA CYS A 23 6.94 4.22 -5.43
C CYS A 23 6.85 5.66 -4.93
N GLN A 24 6.84 6.60 -5.87
CA GLN A 24 6.78 8.04 -5.60
C GLN A 24 5.34 8.57 -5.69
N ILE A 25 4.38 7.79 -5.18
CA ILE A 25 2.96 8.16 -5.11
C ILE A 25 2.69 8.95 -3.84
N SER A 26 1.78 9.92 -3.91
CA SER A 26 1.33 10.65 -2.73
C SER A 26 0.09 10.06 -2.08
N GLU A 27 -0.69 9.30 -2.85
CA GLU A 27 -1.95 8.70 -2.41
C GLU A 27 -2.19 7.35 -3.06
N ILE A 28 -2.73 6.40 -2.29
CA ILE A 28 -3.29 5.16 -2.81
C ILE A 28 -4.61 4.86 -2.11
N ASN A 29 -5.63 4.51 -2.90
CA ASN A 29 -6.90 4.02 -2.38
C ASN A 29 -6.92 2.48 -2.45
N LEU A 30 -6.85 1.84 -1.29
CA LEU A 30 -6.88 0.39 -1.14
C LEU A 30 -8.32 -0.14 -1.31
N SER A 31 -8.46 -1.31 -1.91
CA SER A 31 -9.78 -1.91 -2.11
C SER A 31 -10.38 -2.37 -0.78
N ASN A 32 -11.70 -2.18 -0.60
CA ASN A 32 -12.42 -2.72 0.56
C ASN A 32 -12.38 -4.26 0.64
N GLY A 33 -12.01 -4.93 -0.45
CA GLY A 33 -11.88 -6.39 -0.52
C GLY A 33 -10.46 -6.90 -0.30
N LEU A 34 -9.49 -6.03 0.01
CA LEU A 34 -8.10 -6.37 0.21
C LEU A 34 -7.92 -7.21 1.48
N GLU A 35 -7.36 -8.39 1.35
CA GLU A 35 -7.22 -9.36 2.44
C GLU A 35 -5.78 -9.45 2.96
N ALA A 36 -4.80 -9.26 2.08
CA ALA A 36 -3.38 -9.40 2.39
C ALA A 36 -2.50 -8.32 1.76
N ILE A 37 -1.50 -7.86 2.51
CA ILE A 37 -0.41 -7.01 2.03
C ILE A 37 0.90 -7.65 2.48
N ASP A 38 1.70 -8.10 1.53
CA ASP A 38 2.88 -8.90 1.80
C ASP A 38 4.14 -8.04 2.07
N ASP A 39 5.26 -8.68 2.38
CA ASP A 39 6.50 -8.07 2.83
C ASP A 39 6.92 -6.83 2.03
N SER A 40 7.20 -5.74 2.74
CA SER A 40 7.76 -4.51 2.16
C SER A 40 6.95 -3.89 1.00
N ALA A 41 5.68 -4.23 0.85
CA ALA A 41 4.84 -3.78 -0.28
C ALA A 41 4.85 -2.25 -0.48
N PHE A 42 4.92 -1.45 0.58
CA PHE A 42 4.98 0.02 0.53
C PHE A 42 6.27 0.59 1.15
N ALA A 43 7.33 -0.21 1.24
CA ALA A 43 8.58 0.24 1.81
C ALA A 43 9.22 1.35 0.96
N TYR A 44 9.72 2.40 1.61
CA TYR A 44 10.42 3.53 0.97
C TYR A 44 9.54 4.35 0.00
N CYS A 45 8.22 4.34 0.20
CA CYS A 45 7.29 5.24 -0.47
C CYS A 45 7.31 6.65 0.16
N ASP A 46 8.40 7.39 0.01
CA ASP A 46 8.67 8.63 0.78
C ASP A 46 7.63 9.75 0.60
N LYS A 47 6.86 9.72 -0.50
CA LYS A 47 5.77 10.67 -0.75
C LYS A 47 4.43 10.25 -0.16
N LEU A 48 4.25 8.96 0.13
CA LEU A 48 3.04 8.41 0.73
C LEU A 48 3.12 8.59 2.25
N LYS A 49 2.60 9.71 2.75
CA LYS A 49 2.71 10.07 4.17
C LYS A 49 1.72 9.34 5.08
N SER A 50 0.58 8.97 4.52
CA SER A 50 -0.53 8.33 5.21
C SER A 50 -1.15 7.27 4.30
N LEU A 51 -1.55 6.15 4.89
CA LEU A 51 -2.23 5.06 4.20
C LEU A 51 -3.33 4.52 5.10
N LEU A 52 -4.59 4.62 4.65
CA LEU A 52 -5.73 4.03 5.35
C LEU A 52 -5.84 2.56 5.01
N LEU A 53 -5.72 1.69 6.02
CA LEU A 53 -5.91 0.26 5.86
C LEU A 53 -7.42 -0.11 5.91
N PRO A 54 -7.92 -0.86 4.92
CA PRO A 54 -9.26 -1.44 5.00
C PRO A 54 -9.38 -2.43 6.16
N ASP A 55 -10.55 -2.46 6.81
CA ASP A 55 -10.86 -3.42 7.89
C ASP A 55 -10.78 -4.90 7.46
N SER A 56 -10.82 -5.15 6.15
CA SER A 56 -10.71 -6.49 5.56
C SER A 56 -9.29 -7.04 5.54
N VAL A 57 -8.27 -6.20 5.74
CA VAL A 57 -6.88 -6.65 5.75
C VAL A 57 -6.64 -7.50 7.00
N SER A 58 -6.43 -8.80 6.77
CA SER A 58 -6.23 -9.79 7.83
C SER A 58 -4.78 -10.27 7.91
N MET A 59 -3.98 -10.02 6.87
CA MET A 59 -2.57 -10.37 6.79
C MET A 59 -1.72 -9.16 6.42
N LEU A 60 -0.72 -8.86 7.25
CA LEU A 60 0.29 -7.84 7.02
C LEU A 60 1.68 -8.46 7.13
N GLY A 61 2.46 -8.33 6.07
CA GLY A 61 3.86 -8.73 6.03
C GLY A 61 4.75 -7.85 6.91
N THR A 62 6.03 -8.17 6.89
CA THR A 62 7.07 -7.42 7.58
C THR A 62 7.45 -6.16 6.80
N LYS A 63 7.75 -5.07 7.52
CA LYS A 63 8.24 -3.80 6.95
C LYS A 63 7.35 -3.18 5.85
N VAL A 64 6.07 -3.57 5.78
CA VAL A 64 5.11 -3.06 4.78
C VAL A 64 5.15 -1.54 4.72
N PHE A 65 5.17 -0.88 5.88
CA PHE A 65 5.11 0.58 6.01
C PHE A 65 6.46 1.22 6.38
N LEU A 66 7.58 0.60 6.02
CA LEU A 66 8.89 1.16 6.33
C LEU A 66 9.06 2.54 5.67
N GLN A 67 9.32 3.58 6.47
CA GLN A 67 9.37 5.01 6.12
C GLN A 67 8.02 5.74 6.07
N LEU A 68 6.87 5.07 6.16
CA LEU A 68 5.61 5.78 6.35
C LEU A 68 5.53 6.38 7.74
N VAL A 69 4.94 7.57 7.82
CA VAL A 69 4.86 8.35 9.06
C VAL A 69 3.55 8.09 9.81
N GLN A 70 2.47 7.78 9.09
CA GLN A 70 1.13 7.58 9.66
C GLN A 70 0.40 6.43 8.95
N ILE A 71 -0.33 5.62 9.73
CA ILE A 71 -1.17 4.49 9.30
C ILE A 71 -2.49 4.61 10.04
#